data_AF-A0A3D0VVD0-F1
#
_entry.id   AF-A0A3D0VVD0-F1
#
_cell.length_a   1.000
_cell.length_b   1.000
_cell.length_c   1.000
_cell.angle_alpha   90.00
_cell.angle_beta   90.00
_cell.angle_gamma   90.00
#
_symmetry.space_group_name_H-M   'P 1'
#
loop_
_entity.id
_entity.type
_entity.pdbx_description
1 polymer ?
#
loop_
_entity_poly.entity_id
_entity_poly.type
_entity_poly.pdbx_seq_one_letter_code
_entity_poly.pdbx_strand_id
1 'polypeptide(L)' 'MEKAKMDRISQLSRKERTVGLNDEEKREQAALRKEYLDAIRQSLTGTLENTYLVDEKGNSHKLHRHS' A
#
# COMPACT_ATOMS: atom_id res chain seq x y z
N MET A 1 7.58 1.86 5.59
CA MET A 1 6.95 1.15 6.73
C MET A 1 7.91 0.09 7.25
N GLU A 2 8.04 -0.06 8.56
CA GLU A 2 8.92 -1.03 9.20
C GLU A 2 8.33 -2.44 9.20
N LYS A 3 9.18 -3.48 9.13
CA LYS A 3 8.76 -4.89 9.11
C LYS A 3 7.88 -5.27 10.31
N ALA A 4 8.22 -4.74 11.49
CA ALA A 4 7.44 -4.96 12.72
C ALA A 4 5.97 -4.55 12.59
N LYS A 5 5.66 -3.46 11.87
CA LYS A 5 4.28 -3.01 11.63
C LYS A 5 3.52 -3.95 10.70
N MET A 6 4.19 -4.51 9.69
CA MET A 6 3.59 -5.49 8.78
C MET A 6 3.28 -6.82 9.49
N ASP A 7 4.20 -7.26 10.35
CA ASP A 7 3.99 -8.44 11.19
C ASP A 7 2.81 -8.23 12.15
N ARG A 8 2.69 -7.03 12.73
CA ARG A 8 1.56 -6.66 13.58
C ARG A 8 0.22 -6.68 12.82
N ILE A 9 0.15 -6.13 11.61
CA ILE A 9 -1.04 -6.21 10.75
C ILE A 9 -1.43 -7.69 10.52
N SER A 10 -0.44 -8.54 10.23
CA SER A 10 -0.67 -9.97 9.98
C SER A 10 -1.18 -10.71 11.21
N GLN A 11 -0.64 -10.38 12.40
CA GLN A 11 -1.11 -10.92 13.68
C GLN A 11 -2.56 -10.50 13.97
N LEU A 12 -2.88 -9.21 13.83
CA LEU A 12 -4.23 -8.69 14.02
C LEU A 12 -5.21 -9.32 13.02
N SER A 13 -4.81 -9.48 11.76
CA SER A 13 -5.66 -10.11 10.75
C SER A 13 -5.90 -11.61 11.00
N ARG A 14 -4.92 -12.32 11.58
CA ARG A 14 -5.12 -13.72 12.04
C ARG A 14 -6.08 -13.77 13.23
N LYS A 15 -5.92 -12.88 14.20
CA LYS A 15 -6.78 -12.79 15.38
C LYS A 15 -8.23 -12.45 15.00
N GLU A 16 -8.42 -11.52 14.06
CA GLU A 16 -9.72 -11.16 13.50
C GLU A 16 -10.47 -12.38 12.94
N ARG A 17 -9.76 -13.28 12.23
CA ARG A 17 -10.34 -14.47 11.62
C ARG A 17 -10.67 -15.60 12.62
N THR A 18 -9.99 -15.64 13.76
CA THR A 18 -10.15 -16.75 14.72
C THR A 18 -11.10 -16.39 15.87
N VAL A 19 -10.84 -15.28 16.54
CA VAL A 19 -11.55 -14.85 17.77
C VAL A 19 -12.25 -13.51 17.60
N GLY A 20 -11.97 -12.78 16.51
CA GLY A 20 -12.40 -11.40 16.33
C GLY A 20 -11.47 -10.41 17.00
N LEU A 21 -11.61 -9.14 16.63
CA LEU A 21 -10.86 -8.03 17.20
C LEU A 21 -11.75 -7.22 18.14
N ASN A 22 -11.19 -6.76 19.24
CA ASN A 22 -11.83 -5.73 20.07
C ASN A 22 -11.74 -4.35 19.37
N ASP A 23 -12.43 -3.35 19.89
CA ASP A 23 -12.49 -2.04 19.25
C ASP A 23 -11.17 -1.26 19.28
N GLU A 24 -10.28 -1.54 20.23
CA GLU A 24 -8.92 -0.97 20.23
C GLU A 24 -8.06 -1.59 19.13
N GLU A 25 -8.10 -2.90 18.98
CA GLU A 25 -7.36 -3.65 17.97
C GLU A 25 -7.86 -3.34 16.56
N LYS A 26 -9.17 -3.14 16.37
CA LYS A 26 -9.72 -2.67 15.09
C LYS A 26 -9.18 -1.29 14.74
N ARG A 27 -9.10 -0.38 15.71
CA ARG A 27 -8.53 0.97 15.51
C ARG A 27 -7.03 0.88 15.18
N GLU A 28 -6.29 0.04 15.90
CA GLU A 28 -4.87 -0.23 15.64
C GLU A 28 -4.66 -0.79 14.22
N GLN A 29 -5.43 -1.83 13.86
CA GLN A 29 -5.35 -2.46 12.54
C GLN A 29 -5.70 -1.48 11.43
N ALA A 30 -6.72 -0.63 11.61
CA ALA A 30 -7.12 0.38 10.64
C ALA A 30 -6.04 1.45 10.45
N ALA A 31 -5.45 1.95 11.55
CA ALA A 31 -4.37 2.92 11.49
C ALA A 31 -3.13 2.35 10.79
N LEU A 32 -2.74 1.12 11.14
CA LEU A 32 -1.62 0.42 10.51
C LEU A 32 -1.88 0.16 9.01
N ARG A 33 -3.09 -0.29 8.64
CA ARG A 33 -3.45 -0.49 7.23
C ARG A 33 -3.42 0.81 6.43
N LYS A 34 -3.87 1.93 7.01
CA LYS A 34 -3.80 3.24 6.36
C LYS A 34 -2.35 3.65 6.08
N GLU A 35 -1.47 3.53 7.08
CA GLU A 35 -0.05 3.83 6.94
C GLU A 35 0.61 2.94 5.86
N TYR A 36 0.24 1.66 5.81
CA TYR A 36 0.75 0.73 4.79
C TYR A 36 0.31 1.15 3.39
N LEU A 37 -0.97 1.47 3.21
CA LEU A 37 -1.53 1.89 1.93
C LEU A 37 -0.93 3.20 1.45
N ASP A 38 -0.69 4.16 2.36
CA ASP A 38 -0.08 5.44 1.98
C ASP A 38 1.39 5.25 1.58
N ALA A 39 2.14 4.41 2.30
CA ALA A 39 3.51 4.05 1.93
C ALA A 39 3.56 3.32 0.57
N ILE A 40 2.61 2.42 0.29
CA ILE A 40 2.50 1.74 -1.01
C ILE A 40 2.11 2.72 -2.10
N ARG A 41 1.14 3.60 -1.87
CA ARG A 41 0.71 4.61 -2.85
C ARG A 41 1.86 5.53 -3.22
N GLN A 42 2.66 5.98 -2.26
CA GLN A 42 3.85 6.79 -2.52
C GLN A 42 4.89 6.02 -3.34
N SER A 43 5.19 4.78 -2.96
CA SER A 43 6.11 3.91 -3.70
C SER A 43 5.62 3.66 -5.14
N LEU A 44 4.35 3.33 -5.32
CA LEU A 44 3.74 3.07 -6.62
C LEU A 44 3.68 4.35 -7.47
N THR A 45 3.36 5.50 -6.88
CA THR A 45 3.39 6.79 -7.58
C THR A 45 4.80 7.10 -8.05
N GLY A 46 5.83 6.90 -7.21
CA GLY A 46 7.22 7.07 -7.62
C GLY A 46 7.61 6.13 -8.77
N THR A 47 7.16 4.88 -8.75
CA THR A 47 7.40 3.93 -9.86
C THR A 47 6.68 4.37 -11.14
N LEU A 48 5.41 4.76 -11.05
CA LEU A 48 4.63 5.22 -12.20
C LEU A 48 5.16 6.53 -12.79
N GLU A 49 5.64 7.46 -11.96
CA GLU A 49 6.31 8.68 -12.42
C GLU A 49 7.62 8.40 -13.17
N ASN A 50 8.25 7.26 -12.92
CA ASN A 50 9.42 6.79 -13.67
C ASN A 50 9.05 5.79 -14.79
N THR A 51 7.77 5.55 -15.03
CA THR A 51 7.30 4.64 -16.07
C THR A 51 7.06 5.41 -17.37
N TYR A 52 7.71 4.95 -18.43
CA TYR A 52 7.60 5.50 -19.78
C TYR A 52 6.84 4.51 -20.66
N LEU A 53 5.84 5.01 -21.37
CA LEU A 53 5.16 4.26 -22.43
C LEU A 53 5.99 4.41 -23.71
N VAL A 54 6.43 3.29 -24.28
CA VAL A 54 7.14 3.25 -25.56
C VAL A 54 6.16 2.78 -26.64
N ASP A 55 5.98 3.58 -27.68
CA ASP A 55 5.15 3.20 -28.84
C ASP A 55 5.89 2.24 -29.78
N GLU A 56 5.16 1.65 -30.74
CA GLU A 56 5.74 0.74 -31.75
C GLU A 56 6.78 1.43 -32.66
N LYS A 57 6.89 2.77 -32.60
CA LYS A 57 7.84 3.59 -33.35
C LYS A 57 9.05 4.03 -32.51
N GLY A 58 9.13 3.62 -31.25
CA GLY A 58 10.23 3.92 -30.33
C GLY A 58 10.14 5.27 -29.60
N ASN A 59 9.02 5.98 -29.68
CA ASN A 59 8.83 7.22 -28.92
C ASN A 59 8.40 6.91 -27.49
N SER A 60 9.11 7.50 -26.52
CA SER A 60 8.87 7.32 -25.09
C SER A 60 8.11 8.52 -24.53
N HIS A 61 6.90 8.30 -24.01
CA HIS A 61 6.10 9.33 -23.34
C HIS A 61 5.91 8.99 -21.86
N LYS A 62 6.05 10.01 -21.00
CA LYS A 62 5.87 9.86 -19.55
C LYS A 62 4.40 9.56 -19.25
N LEU A 63 4.10 8.57 -18.41
CA LEU A 63 2.73 8.26 -18.02
C LEU A 63 2.22 9.34 -17.06
N HIS A 64 1.37 10.25 -17.55
CA HIS A 64 0.73 11.26 -16.71
C HIS A 64 -0.53 10.69 -16.05
N ARG A 65 -0.62 10.81 -14.72
CA ARG A 65 -1.83 10.48 -13.96
C ARG A 65 -2.93 11.47 -14.35
N HIS A 66 -4.01 10.98 -14.97
CA HIS A 66 -5.24 11.76 -15.07
C HIS A 66 -5.85 11.90 -13.66
N SER A 67 -5.93 13.14 -13.19
CA SER A 67 -6.52 13.57 -11.92
C SER A 67 -8.04 13.56 -11.97
#